data_AF-A0AB36KZS1-F1
#
_entry.id   AF-A0AB36KZS1-F1
#
_cell.length_a   1.000
_cell.length_b   1.000
_cell.length_c   1.000
_cell.angle_alpha   90.00
_cell.angle_beta   90.00
_cell.angle_gamma   90.00
#
_symmetry.space_group_name_H-M   'P 1'
#
loop_
_entity.id
_entity.type
_entity.pdbx_description
1 polymer ?
#
loop_
_entity_poly.entity_id
_entity_poly.type
_entity_poly.pdbx_seq_one_letter_code
_entity_poly.pdbx_strand_id
1 'polypeptide(L)' 'MILSGCEIKEADLIWGVMRNLHGNRRNTLPRWALVRNAFGTGSGVATALCRLFNLNPEEVLKL' A
#
# COMPACT_ATOMS: atom_id res chain seq x y z
N MET A 1 -15.14 -9.68 -6.61
CA MET A 1 -15.97 -8.67 -5.92
C MET A 1 -16.62 -7.79 -6.97
N ILE A 2 -17.87 -7.34 -6.79
CA ILE A 2 -18.52 -6.40 -7.72
C ILE A 2 -18.55 -5.02 -7.08
N LEU A 3 -17.98 -4.00 -7.75
CA LEU A 3 -17.97 -2.62 -7.28
C LEU A 3 -18.38 -1.72 -8.45
N SER A 4 -19.44 -0.91 -8.26
CA SER A 4 -20.03 -0.10 -9.32
C SER A 4 -20.41 -0.88 -10.61
N GLY A 5 -20.83 -2.15 -10.46
CA GLY A 5 -21.16 -3.02 -11.60
C GLY A 5 -19.95 -3.65 -12.31
N CYS A 6 -18.73 -3.35 -11.88
CA CYS A 6 -17.50 -3.93 -12.41
C CYS A 6 -17.05 -5.12 -11.55
N GLU A 7 -16.70 -6.23 -12.19
CA GLU A 7 -16.02 -7.32 -11.52
C GLU A 7 -14.55 -6.94 -11.27
N ILE A 8 -14.17 -6.90 -9.99
CA ILE A 8 -12.84 -6.55 -9.50
C ILE A 8 -12.32 -7.70 -8.66
N LYS A 9 -11.10 -8.13 -8.95
CA LYS A 9 -10.34 -9.02 -8.07
C LYS A 9 -9.74 -8.19 -6.96
N GLU A 10 -9.93 -8.63 -5.72
CA GLU A 10 -9.46 -7.94 -4.53
C GLU A 10 -7.94 -7.70 -4.58
N ALA A 11 -7.18 -8.71 -5.02
CA ALA A 11 -5.73 -8.61 -5.18
C ALA A 11 -5.30 -7.50 -6.15
N ASP A 12 -6.04 -7.30 -7.26
CA ASP A 12 -5.73 -6.26 -8.25
C ASP A 12 -5.99 -4.86 -7.68
N LEU A 13 -7.05 -4.72 -6.88
CA LEU A 13 -7.35 -3.45 -6.20
C LEU A 13 -6.26 -3.11 -5.18
N ILE A 14 -5.88 -4.08 -4.35
CA ILE A 14 -4.81 -3.90 -3.35
C ILE A 14 -3.50 -3.57 -4.06
N TRP A 15 -3.14 -4.30 -5.11
CA TRP A 15 -1.95 -4.02 -5.92
C TRP A 15 -1.97 -2.59 -6.48
N GLY A 16 -3.13 -2.14 -6.97
CA GLY A 16 -3.34 -0.78 -7.44
C GLY A 16 -3.04 0.27 -6.36
N VAL A 17 -3.53 0.06 -5.13
CA VAL A 17 -3.19 0.92 -3.99
C VAL A 17 -1.68 0.90 -3.73
N MET A 18 -1.09 -0.29 -3.62
CA MET A 18 0.33 -0.48 -3.28
C MET A 18 1.29 0.21 -4.27
N ARG A 19 0.91 0.32 -5.55
CA ARG A 19 1.69 1.02 -6.58
C ARG A 19 1.52 2.53 -6.62
N ASN A 20 0.36 3.03 -6.19
CA ASN A 20 0.03 4.45 -6.24
C ASN A 20 0.30 5.18 -4.92
N LEU A 21 0.74 4.46 -3.88
CA LEU A 21 1.24 5.07 -2.65
C LEU A 21 2.43 5.97 -2.96
N HIS A 22 2.38 7.17 -2.41
CA HIS A 22 3.44 8.17 -2.51
C HIS A 22 3.59 8.88 -1.16
N GLY A 23 4.80 9.31 -0.86
CA GLY A 23 5.06 10.14 0.31
C GLY A 23 4.56 11.57 0.12
N ASN A 24 4.63 12.38 1.17
CA ASN A 24 4.42 13.82 1.07
C ASN A 24 5.78 14.53 1.11
N ARG A 25 5.95 15.70 0.47
CA ARG A 25 7.15 16.54 0.54
C ARG A 25 7.58 16.83 1.98
N ARG A 26 6.63 16.88 2.92
CA ARG A 26 6.89 17.14 4.34
C ARG A 26 7.15 15.89 5.18
N ASN A 27 6.77 14.70 4.69
CA ASN A 27 6.85 13.44 5.44
C ASN A 27 7.41 12.32 4.56
N THR A 28 8.71 12.05 4.71
CA THR A 28 9.42 10.91 4.15
C THR A 28 9.21 9.67 5.03
N LEU A 29 8.01 9.10 4.96
CA LEU A 29 7.71 7.86 5.66
C LEU A 29 8.20 6.65 4.83
N PRO A 30 8.65 5.58 5.49
CA PRO A 30 8.90 4.32 4.80
C PRO A 30 7.58 3.76 4.24
N ARG A 31 7.67 2.96 3.16
CA ARG A 31 6.54 2.36 2.46
C ARG A 31 5.60 1.66 3.42
N TRP A 32 6.11 0.90 4.39
CA TRP A 32 5.26 0.20 5.38
C TRP A 32 4.37 1.16 6.17
N ALA A 33 4.85 2.36 6.50
CA ALA A 33 4.07 3.33 7.26
C ALA A 33 2.97 3.97 6.41
N LEU A 34 3.22 4.16 5.11
CA LEU A 34 2.22 4.60 4.15
C LEU A 34 1.13 3.53 3.94
N VAL A 35 1.53 2.27 3.78
CA VAL A 35 0.60 1.12 3.69
C VAL A 35 -0.25 1.02 4.97
N ARG A 36 0.38 1.13 6.14
CA ARG A 36 -0.30 1.13 7.43
C ARG A 36 -1.42 2.17 7.47
N ASN A 37 -1.10 3.40 7.05
CA ASN A 37 -2.06 4.51 7.08
C ASN A 37 -3.18 4.33 6.03
N ALA A 38 -2.87 3.80 4.84
CA ALA A 38 -3.84 3.58 3.77
C ALA A 38 -4.86 2.48 4.10
N PHE A 39 -4.42 1.41 4.76
CA PHE A 39 -5.28 0.26 5.09
C PHE A 39 -5.80 0.26 6.53
N GLY A 40 -5.35 1.18 7.39
CA GLY A 40 -5.75 1.24 8.79
C GLY A 40 -5.30 0.02 9.62
N THR A 41 -4.10 -0.49 9.35
CA THR A 41 -3.58 -1.73 9.95
C THR A 41 -2.43 -1.51 10.95
N GLY A 42 -1.90 -2.58 11.55
CA GLY A 42 -0.65 -2.54 12.33
C GLY A 42 0.61 -2.61 11.45
N SER A 43 1.76 -2.22 12.01
CA SER A 43 3.06 -2.22 11.29
C SER A 43 3.48 -3.59 10.75
N GLY A 44 3.21 -4.67 11.49
CA GLY A 44 3.49 -6.04 11.06
C GLY A 44 2.69 -6.44 9.81
N VAL A 45 1.39 -6.12 9.80
CA VAL A 45 0.50 -6.39 8.65
C VAL A 45 0.93 -5.58 7.44
N ALA A 46 1.23 -4.30 7.62
CA ALA A 46 1.70 -3.43 6.54
C ALA A 46 3.03 -3.91 5.93
N THR A 47 3.95 -4.40 6.77
CA THR A 47 5.23 -4.98 6.32
C THR A 47 5.01 -6.27 5.54
N ALA A 48 4.12 -7.14 6.02
CA ALA A 48 3.77 -8.37 5.33
C ALA A 48 3.12 -8.10 3.97
N LEU A 49 2.23 -7.11 3.87
CA LEU A 49 1.62 -6.67 2.61
C LEU A 49 2.68 -6.17 1.62
N CYS A 50 3.66 -5.37 2.05
CA CYS A 50 4.76 -4.96 1.18
C CYS A 50 5.48 -6.17 0.57
N ARG A 51 5.84 -7.15 1.42
CA ARG A 51 6.53 -8.38 0.98
C ARG A 51 5.67 -9.26 0.07
N LEU A 52 4.37 -9.37 0.35
CA LEU A 52 3.42 -10.12 -0.47
C LEU A 52 3.41 -9.63 -1.93
N PHE A 53 3.56 -8.32 -2.14
CA PHE A 53 3.64 -7.71 -3.46
C PHE A 53 5.07 -7.48 -3.97
N ASN A 54 6.06 -8.11 -3.34
CA ASN A 54 7.49 -8.00 -3.70
C ASN A 54 8.03 -6.56 -3.67
N LEU A 55 7.57 -5.75 -2.70
CA LEU A 55 7.97 -4.36 -2.49
C LEU A 55 8.85 -4.24 -1.24
N ASN A 56 9.83 -3.35 -1.26
CA ASN A 56 10.68 -3.09 -0.10
C ASN A 56 9.92 -2.26 0.95
N PRO A 57 9.65 -2.79 2.17
CA PRO A 57 8.90 -2.07 3.20
C PRO A 57 9.62 -0.82 3.73
N GLU A 58 10.96 -0.83 3.73
CA GLU A 58 11.80 0.26 4.26
C GLU A 58 12.09 1.34 3.21
N GLU A 59 11.65 1.15 1.98
CA GLU A 59 11.83 2.13 0.93
C GLU A 59 11.07 3.42 1.29
N VAL A 60 11.79 4.53 1.30
CA VAL A 60 11.20 5.86 1.50
C VAL A 60 10.62 6.33 0.18
N LEU A 61 9.29 6.32 0.08
CA LEU A 61 8.60 6.82 -1.12
C LEU A 61 8.59 8.35 -1.12
N LYS A 62 9.03 8.93 -2.24
CA LYS A 62 8.99 10.37 -2.48
C LYS A 62 7.78 10.71 -3.35
N LEU A 63 7.43 12.00 -3.37
CA LEU A 63 6.39 12.57 -4.23
C LEU A 63 6.84 12.60 -5.69
#